data_AF-A0A1F7YGG5-F1
#
_entry.id   AF-A0A1F7YGG5-F1
#
_cell.length_a   1.000
_cell.length_b   1.000
_cell.length_c   1.000
_cell.angle_alpha   90.00
_cell.angle_beta   90.00
_cell.angle_gamma   90.00
#
_symmetry.space_group_name_H-M   'P 1'
#
loop_
_entity.id
_entity.type
_entity.pdbx_description
1 polymer ?
#
loop_
_entity_poly.entity_id
_entity_poly.type
_entity_poly.pdbx_seq_one_letter_code
_entity_poly.pdbx_strand_id
1 'polypeptide(L)'
;MQERNWGDFSEKTWPEIQKVLDKMTLNDRYNFLPPNGESWKEFDTRLKTKLNNLLGRNSGKTIVVVTHGGAIRALIPHLLGVPKEESFKYDGANFTKVSINDNSHLNN
;
A
#
# COMPACT_ATOMS: atom_id res chain seq x y z
N MET A 1 -8.92 5.77 -1.31
CA MET A 1 -7.60 6.13 -0.74
C MET A 1 -6.81 6.80 -1.85
N GLN A 2 -5.86 7.70 -1.56
CA GLN A 2 -5.12 8.42 -2.62
C GLN A 2 -3.87 7.64 -2.99
N GLU A 3 -3.36 7.83 -4.21
CA GLU A 3 -2.08 7.27 -4.67
C GLU A 3 -0.88 7.91 -3.96
N ARG A 4 0.30 7.29 -4.10
CA ARG A 4 1.57 7.80 -3.62
C ARG A 4 1.86 9.18 -4.22
N ASN A 5 2.19 10.14 -3.37
CA ASN A 5 2.74 11.41 -3.81
C ASN A 5 4.18 11.22 -4.32
N TRP A 6 4.38 11.33 -5.63
CA TRP A 6 5.68 11.23 -6.27
C TRP A 6 6.49 12.54 -6.24
N GLY A 7 5.91 13.65 -5.76
CA GLY A 7 6.58 14.95 -5.73
C GLY A 7 7.12 15.33 -7.10
N ASP A 8 8.37 15.78 -7.16
CA ASP A 8 9.05 16.19 -8.40
C ASP A 8 9.22 15.04 -9.41
N PHE A 9 9.06 13.78 -8.99
CA PHE A 9 9.08 12.64 -9.91
C PHE A 9 7.80 12.54 -10.73
N SER A 10 6.74 13.27 -10.38
CA SER A 10 5.50 13.33 -11.17
C SER A 10 5.71 13.97 -12.54
N GLU A 11 6.79 14.75 -12.71
CA GLU A 11 7.18 15.36 -13.99
C GLU A 11 8.05 14.42 -14.86
N LYS A 12 8.40 13.23 -14.33
CA LYS A 12 9.26 12.26 -15.00
C LYS A 12 8.44 11.15 -15.62
N THR A 13 8.95 10.60 -16.71
CA THR A 13 8.41 9.38 -17.31
C THR A 13 8.75 8.16 -16.46
N TRP A 14 7.93 7.11 -16.57
CA TRP A 14 8.20 5.86 -15.84
C TRP A 14 9.60 5.26 -16.12
N PRO A 15 10.12 5.23 -17.37
CA PRO A 15 11.49 4.77 -17.63
C PRO A 15 12.58 5.57 -16.91
N GLU A 16 12.40 6.88 -16.71
CA GLU A 16 13.35 7.71 -15.97
C GLU A 16 13.33 7.39 -14.48
N ILE A 17 12.14 7.21 -13.92
CA ILE A 17 11.95 6.78 -12.53
C ILE A 17 12.56 5.39 -12.33
N GLN A 18 12.30 4.47 -13.26
CA GLN A 18 12.78 3.09 -13.18
C GLN A 18 14.31 3.01 -13.16
N LYS A 19 15.01 3.84 -13.96
CA LYS A 19 16.49 3.92 -13.92
C LYS A 19 17.05 4.30 -12.53
N VAL A 20 16.29 5.06 -11.74
CA VAL A 20 16.65 5.41 -10.36
C VAL A 20 16.36 4.23 -9.44
N LEU A 21 15.16 3.66 -9.53
CA LEU A 21 14.71 2.57 -8.66
C LEU A 21 15.49 1.27 -8.88
N ASP A 22 15.91 0.95 -10.10
CA ASP A 22 16.62 -0.31 -10.44
C ASP A 22 18.00 -0.44 -9.81
N LYS A 23 18.55 0.66 -9.30
CA LYS A 23 19.81 0.68 -8.54
C LYS A 23 19.61 0.47 -7.04
N MET A 24 18.37 0.42 -6.57
CA MET A 24 18.01 0.38 -5.16
C MET A 24 17.61 -1.03 -4.72
N THR A 25 18.05 -1.44 -3.53
CA THR A 25 17.52 -2.64 -2.87
C THR A 25 16.04 -2.44 -2.49
N LEU A 26 15.34 -3.50 -2.10
CA LEU A 26 13.96 -3.36 -1.60
C LEU A 26 13.87 -2.46 -0.37
N ASN A 27 14.85 -2.53 0.54
CA ASN A 27 14.90 -1.67 1.71
C ASN A 27 15.13 -0.21 1.33
N ASP A 28 16.00 0.06 0.35
CA ASP A 28 16.22 1.42 -0.14
C ASP A 28 14.95 1.95 -0.80
N ARG A 29 14.27 1.16 -1.64
CA ARG A 29 12.98 1.54 -2.26
C ARG A 29 11.90 1.81 -1.21
N TYR A 30 11.88 1.06 -0.11
CA TYR A 30 10.93 1.26 0.98
C TYR A 30 11.10 2.62 1.67
N ASN A 31 12.35 3.05 1.84
CA ASN A 31 12.70 4.31 2.50
C ASN A 31 12.93 5.48 1.52
N PHE A 32 12.97 5.23 0.21
CA PHE A 32 13.23 6.24 -0.81
C PHE A 32 12.15 7.32 -0.78
N LEU A 33 12.59 8.55 -0.55
CA LEU A 33 11.77 9.76 -0.52
C LEU A 33 12.02 10.58 -1.80
N PRO A 34 11.07 10.63 -2.74
CA PRO A 34 11.13 11.57 -3.85
C PRO A 34 11.14 13.00 -3.30
N PRO A 35 11.89 13.94 -3.89
CA PRO A 35 11.81 15.35 -3.52
C PRO A 35 10.36 15.86 -3.56
N ASN A 36 9.93 16.55 -2.50
CA ASN A 36 8.55 17.03 -2.31
C ASN A 36 7.45 15.93 -2.38
N GLY A 37 7.84 14.65 -2.28
CA GLY A 37 6.95 13.50 -2.34
C GLY A 37 6.75 12.83 -0.97
N GLU A 38 6.29 11.58 -1.01
CA GLU A 38 6.26 10.70 0.16
C GLU A 38 7.05 9.40 -0.11
N SER A 39 7.67 8.85 0.93
CA SER A 39 8.30 7.54 0.89
C SER A 39 7.27 6.41 0.81
N TRP A 40 7.69 5.21 0.40
CA TRP A 40 6.80 4.05 0.42
C TRP A 40 6.36 3.70 1.85
N LYS A 41 7.25 3.90 2.83
CA LYS A 41 6.96 3.76 4.26
C LYS A 41 5.83 4.69 4.74
N GLU A 42 5.88 5.97 4.38
CA GLU A 42 4.86 6.95 4.76
C GLU A 42 3.52 6.63 4.09
N PHE A 43 3.58 6.29 2.80
CA PHE A 43 2.43 5.87 2.02
C PHE A 43 1.75 4.62 2.61
N ASP A 44 2.50 3.56 2.89
CA ASP A 44 2.03 2.34 3.53
C ASP A 44 1.40 2.63 4.89
N THR A 45 2.08 3.42 5.73
CA THR A 45 1.59 3.78 7.07
C THR A 45 0.24 4.51 6.98
N ARG A 46 0.12 5.55 6.14
CA ARG A 46 -1.14 6.32 6.06
C ARG A 46 -2.30 5.48 5.51
N LEU A 47 -2.01 4.56 4.59
CA LEU A 47 -3.02 3.66 4.02
C LEU A 47 -3.51 2.67 5.06
N LYS A 48 -2.60 2.04 5.81
CA LYS A 48 -2.94 1.12 6.92
C LYS A 48 -3.78 1.80 7.98
N THR A 49 -3.39 3.00 8.42
CA THR A 49 -4.17 3.78 9.38
C THR A 49 -5.59 4.05 8.85
N LYS A 50 -5.73 4.47 7.58
CA LYS A 50 -7.03 4.73 6.98
C LYS A 50 -7.87 3.46 6.83
N LEU A 51 -7.25 2.34 6.45
CA LEU A 51 -7.91 1.05 6.33
C LEU A 51 -8.42 0.54 7.68
N ASN A 52 -7.57 0.52 8.71
CA ASN A 52 -7.96 0.05 10.04
C ASN A 52 -9.11 0.88 10.62
N ASN A 53 -9.10 2.20 10.41
CA ASN A 53 -10.22 3.07 10.78
C ASN A 53 -11.51 2.74 10.03
N LEU A 54 -11.43 2.40 8.74
CA LEU A 54 -12.60 1.98 7.95
C LEU A 54 -13.14 0.64 8.43
N LEU A 55 -12.27 -0.33 8.71
CA LEU A 55 -12.65 -1.64 9.22
C LEU A 55 -13.33 -1.54 10.58
N GLY A 56 -12.73 -0.78 11.52
CA GLY A 56 -13.31 -0.59 12.86
C GLY A 56 -14.69 0.07 12.84
N ARG A 57 -14.95 1.01 11.92
CA ARG A 57 -16.26 1.66 11.76
C ARG A 57 -17.31 0.81 11.04
N ASN A 58 -16.90 -0.28 10.40
CA ASN A 58 -17.76 -1.13 9.57
C ASN A 58 -17.68 -2.60 9.95
N SER A 59 -17.40 -2.90 11.23
CA SER A 59 -17.41 -4.27 11.73
C SER A 59 -18.71 -4.99 11.39
N GLY A 60 -18.60 -6.24 10.93
CA GLY A 60 -19.73 -7.06 10.48
C GLY A 60 -20.37 -6.66 9.14
N LYS A 61 -19.83 -5.67 8.43
CA LYS A 61 -20.37 -5.22 7.13
C LYS A 61 -19.46 -5.64 5.97
N THR A 62 -20.07 -5.85 4.81
CA THR A 62 -19.33 -5.88 3.54
C THR A 62 -19.10 -4.46 3.05
N ILE A 63 -17.85 -4.08 2.83
CA ILE A 63 -17.48 -2.78 2.27
C ILE A 63 -16.71 -2.94 0.96
N VAL A 64 -16.91 -2.01 0.04
CA VAL A 64 -16.12 -1.90 -1.19
C VAL A 64 -15.24 -0.65 -1.09
N VAL A 65 -13.94 -0.81 -1.32
CA VAL A 65 -12.98 0.29 -1.34
C VAL A 65 -12.43 0.44 -2.75
N VAL A 66 -12.75 1.57 -3.39
CA VAL A 66 -12.19 1.95 -4.70
C VAL A 66 -10.96 2.83 -4.48
N THR A 67 -9.85 2.49 -5.11
CA THR A 67 -8.56 3.18 -4.96
C THR A 67 -7.63 2.88 -6.13
N HIS A 68 -6.43 3.45 -6.10
CA HIS A 68 -5.39 3.29 -7.12
C HIS A 68 -4.55 2.03 -6.93
N GLY A 69 -3.88 1.57 -7.99
CA GLY A 69 -3.10 0.34 -8.01
C GLY A 69 -1.93 0.33 -7.01
N GLY A 70 -1.22 1.45 -6.83
CA GLY A 70 -0.14 1.54 -5.84
C GLY A 70 -0.67 1.39 -4.41
N ALA A 71 -1.84 1.95 -4.13
CA ALA A 71 -2.49 1.79 -2.83
C ALA A 71 -2.95 0.36 -2.56
N ILE A 72 -3.49 -0.34 -3.56
CA ILE A 72 -3.82 -1.78 -3.44
C ILE A 72 -2.55 -2.57 -3.11
N ARG A 73 -1.48 -2.36 -3.90
CA ARG A 73 -0.19 -3.03 -3.73
C ARG A 73 0.41 -2.83 -2.33
N ALA A 74 0.35 -1.61 -1.80
CA ALA A 74 0.83 -1.31 -0.46
C ALA A 74 0.02 -2.03 0.63
N LEU A 75 -1.29 -2.20 0.44
CA LEU A 75 -2.18 -2.80 1.43
C LEU A 75 -2.20 -4.33 1.40
N ILE A 76 -1.84 -4.99 0.29
CA ILE A 76 -1.87 -6.46 0.18
C ILE A 76 -1.09 -7.15 1.32
N PRO A 77 0.17 -6.78 1.63
CA PRO A 77 0.90 -7.43 2.71
C PRO A 77 0.20 -7.33 4.07
N HIS A 78 -0.38 -6.17 4.37
CA HIS A 78 -1.16 -5.95 5.59
C HIS A 78 -2.38 -6.86 5.65
N LEU A 79 -3.09 -6.99 4.54
CA LEU A 79 -4.30 -7.79 4.42
C LEU A 79 -4.04 -9.29 4.48
N LEU A 80 -2.88 -9.74 4.00
CA LEU A 80 -2.47 -11.15 4.00
C LEU A 80 -1.67 -11.55 5.26
N GLY A 81 -1.30 -10.60 6.11
CA GLY A 81 -0.46 -10.87 7.28
C GLY A 81 0.98 -11.26 6.93
N VAL A 82 1.49 -10.82 5.77
CA VAL A 82 2.86 -11.12 5.28
C VAL A 82 3.78 -9.90 5.44
N PRO A 83 5.11 -10.07 5.37
CA PRO A 83 6.05 -8.96 5.50
C PRO A 83 5.81 -7.85 4.47
N LYS A 84 5.96 -6.59 4.89
CA LYS A 84 5.71 -5.40 4.04
C LYS A 84 6.63 -5.34 2.82
N GLU A 85 7.80 -5.94 2.91
CA GLU A 85 8.77 -6.10 1.83
C GLU A 85 8.19 -6.86 0.64
N GLU A 86 7.15 -7.67 0.87
CA GLU A 86 6.44 -8.38 -0.20
C GLU A 86 5.55 -7.48 -1.06
N SER A 87 5.28 -6.24 -0.64
CA SER A 87 4.48 -5.29 -1.45
C SER A 87 4.99 -5.21 -2.89
N PHE A 88 6.31 -5.31 -3.09
CA PHE A 88 6.89 -5.23 -4.42
C PHE A 88 6.69 -6.49 -5.30
N LYS A 89 6.29 -7.63 -4.72
CA LYS A 89 6.01 -8.89 -5.44
C LYS A 89 4.63 -8.88 -6.12
N TYR A 90 3.71 -8.09 -5.61
CA TYR A 90 2.35 -8.01 -6.15
C TYR A 90 2.34 -7.01 -7.30
N ASP A 91 2.04 -7.50 -8.50
CA ASP A 91 1.76 -6.64 -9.65
C ASP A 91 0.30 -6.17 -9.60
N GLY A 92 0.03 -4.99 -10.13
CA GLY A 92 -1.24 -4.27 -9.92
C GLY A 92 -2.47 -5.09 -10.30
N ALA A 93 -3.11 -5.74 -9.34
CA ALA A 93 -4.39 -6.39 -9.55
C ALA A 93 -5.47 -5.31 -9.75
N ASN A 94 -6.15 -5.35 -10.91
CA ASN A 94 -7.28 -4.45 -11.22
C ASN A 94 -8.48 -4.65 -10.27
N PHE A 95 -8.51 -5.77 -9.54
CA PHE A 95 -9.53 -6.08 -8.54
C PHE A 95 -8.97 -7.08 -7.51
N THR A 96 -9.09 -6.76 -6.22
CA THR A 96 -8.71 -7.66 -5.12
C THR A 96 -9.89 -7.80 -4.17
N LYS A 97 -10.33 -9.04 -3.92
CA LYS A 97 -11.30 -9.36 -2.87
C LYS A 97 -10.55 -9.94 -1.68
N VAL A 98 -10.66 -9.30 -0.52
CA VAL A 98 -10.16 -9.82 0.76
C VAL A 98 -11.32 -9.98 1.72
N SER A 99 -11.40 -11.15 2.36
CA SER A 99 -12.32 -11.42 3.46
C SER A 99 -11.54 -11.35 4.76
N ILE A 100 -11.91 -10.41 5.63
CA ILE A 100 -11.32 -10.26 6.97
C ILE A 100 -12.34 -10.83 7.95
N ASN A 101 -12.00 -11.97 8.57
CA ASN A 101 -12.80 -12.57 9.62
C ASN A 101 -12.19 -12.20 10.97
N ASP A 102 -12.93 -11.44 11.78
CA ASP A 102 -12.49 -11.06 13.12
C ASP A 102 -12.78 -12.22 14.10
N ASN A 103 -11.77 -13.06 14.34
CA ASN A 103 -11.86 -14.19 15.27
C ASN A 103 -11.53 -13.78 16.72
N SER A 104 -11.42 -12.49 17.03
CA SER A 104 -11.08 -12.00 18.37
C SER A 104 -12.12 -12.35 19.45
N HIS A 105 -13.32 -12.82 19.06
CA HIS A 105 -14.37 -13.28 19.97
C HIS A 105 -14.34 -14.76 20.33
N LEU A 106 -13.44 -15.58 19.75
CA LEU A 106 -13.40 -17.03 19.97
C LEU A 106 -12.45 -17.49 21.08
N ASN A 107 -11.78 -16.55 21.77
CA ASN A 107 -10.89 -16.83 22.90
C ASN A 107 -11.50 -16.35 24.23
N ASN A 108 -12.74 -16.76 24.52
CA ASN A 108 -13.36 -16.58 25.84
C ASN A 108 -14.02 -17.87 26.30
#